data_AF-A0A7F8Q2C9-F1
#
_entry.id   AF-A0A7F8Q2C9-F1
#
_cell.length_a   1.000
_cell.length_b   1.000
_cell.length_c   1.000
_cell.angle_alpha   90.00
_cell.angle_beta   90.00
_cell.angle_gamma   90.00
#
_symmetry.space_group_name_H-M   'P 1'
#
loop_
_entity.id
_entity.type
_entity.pdbx_description
1 polymer ?
#
loop_
_entity_poly.entity_id
_entity_poly.type
_entity_poly.pdbx_seq_one_letter_code
_entity_poly.pdbx_strand_id
1 'polypeptide(L)'
;MLDIASNRIKKIENISHLTELQEFWMNDNLLESWSDLDELKAAKSLETVYLERNPLQKDPQYRRKIMLALPSVRQIDATFVRF
;
A
#
# COMPACT_ATOMS: atom_id res chain seq x y z
N MET A 1 1.52 -3.71 -12.50
CA MET A 1 1.46 -2.40 -11.81
C MET A 1 0.02 -1.91 -11.85
N LEU A 2 -0.48 -1.35 -10.75
CA LEU A 2 -1.78 -0.71 -10.65
C LEU A 2 -1.59 0.70 -10.08
N ASP A 3 -2.01 1.70 -10.84
CA ASP A 3 -1.96 3.12 -10.46
C ASP A 3 -3.37 3.67 -10.36
N ILE A 4 -3.70 4.14 -9.17
CA ILE A 4 -4.96 4.78 -8.79
C ILE A 4 -4.70 6.05 -7.99
N ALA A 5 -3.57 6.72 -8.20
CA ALA A 5 -3.24 7.97 -7.54
C ALA A 5 -4.28 9.08 -7.79
N SER A 6 -4.46 10.00 -6.85
CA SER A 6 -5.32 11.20 -6.98
C SER A 6 -6.81 10.94 -7.27
N ASN A 7 -7.37 9.82 -6.80
CA ASN A 7 -8.76 9.43 -7.10
C ASN A 7 -9.75 9.61 -5.93
N ARG A 8 -9.31 10.18 -4.79
CA ARG A 8 -10.12 10.37 -3.58
C ARG A 8 -10.68 9.07 -2.99
N ILE A 9 -10.01 7.94 -3.26
CA ILE A 9 -10.42 6.62 -2.82
C ILE A 9 -10.22 6.52 -1.30
N LYS A 10 -11.25 6.06 -0.60
CA LYS A 10 -11.25 5.91 0.87
C LYS A 10 -11.02 4.48 1.35
N LYS A 11 -11.20 3.51 0.45
CA LYS A 11 -11.19 2.09 0.76
C LYS A 11 -10.56 1.30 -0.37
N ILE A 12 -9.72 0.33 -0.02
CA ILE A 12 -9.23 -0.68 -0.95
C ILE A 12 -10.16 -1.89 -0.87
N GLU A 13 -10.72 -2.31 -2.00
CA GLU A 13 -11.58 -3.49 -2.10
C GLU A 13 -11.55 -4.05 -3.52
N ASN A 14 -11.93 -5.33 -3.66
CA ASN A 14 -12.01 -6.04 -4.93
C ASN A 14 -10.68 -6.14 -5.71
N ILE A 15 -9.53 -6.13 -5.03
CA ILE A 15 -8.22 -6.27 -5.71
C ILE A 15 -7.39 -7.47 -5.25
N SER A 16 -7.89 -8.25 -4.29
CA SER A 16 -7.24 -9.49 -3.83
C SER A 16 -6.99 -10.55 -4.92
N HIS A 17 -7.67 -10.46 -6.06
CA HIS A 17 -7.45 -11.34 -7.21
C HIS A 17 -6.19 -10.99 -8.01
N LEU A 18 -5.57 -9.82 -7.79
CA LEU A 18 -4.37 -9.37 -8.48
C LEU A 18 -3.09 -9.97 -7.87
N THR A 19 -2.96 -11.30 -7.91
CA THR A 19 -1.87 -12.05 -7.23
C THR A 19 -0.47 -11.74 -7.78
N GLU A 20 -0.39 -11.35 -9.05
CA GLU A 20 0.86 -11.01 -9.75
C GLU A 20 1.23 -9.51 -9.65
N LEU A 21 0.52 -8.75 -8.82
CA LEU A 21 0.78 -7.31 -8.69
C LEU A 21 2.14 -7.07 -8.02
N GLN A 22 3.03 -6.37 -8.72
CA GLN A 22 4.37 -6.01 -8.22
C GLN A 22 4.47 -4.59 -7.66
N GLU A 23 3.62 -3.68 -8.17
CA GLU A 23 3.62 -2.27 -7.80
C GLU A 23 2.19 -1.77 -7.64
N PHE A 24 1.94 -1.07 -6.52
CA PHE A 24 0.64 -0.49 -6.20
C PHE A 24 0.79 0.98 -5.81
N TRP A 25 0.24 1.87 -6.65
CA TRP A 25 0.35 3.31 -6.48
C TRP A 25 -1.03 3.87 -6.14
N MET A 26 -1.16 4.41 -4.93
CA MET A 26 -2.40 4.99 -4.38
C MET A 26 -2.10 6.28 -3.62
N ASN A 27 -1.05 7.01 -3.99
CA ASN A 27 -0.77 8.32 -3.41
C ASN A 27 -1.92 9.31 -3.68
N ASP A 28 -2.01 10.35 -2.86
CA ASP A 28 -3.02 11.41 -3.01
C ASP A 28 -4.47 10.91 -2.95
N ASN A 29 -4.73 9.94 -2.08
CA ASN A 29 -6.06 9.41 -1.82
C ASN A 29 -6.50 9.72 -0.37
N LEU A 30 -7.59 9.09 0.07
CA LEU A 30 -8.23 9.33 1.36
C LEU A 30 -8.24 8.07 2.22
N LEU A 31 -7.25 7.18 2.06
CA LEU A 31 -7.16 5.94 2.80
C LEU A 31 -6.80 6.21 4.27
N GLU A 32 -7.57 5.63 5.19
CA GLU A 32 -7.39 5.81 6.64
C GLU A 32 -7.28 4.47 7.38
N SER A 33 -7.93 3.41 6.87
CA SER A 33 -7.98 2.12 7.55
C SER A 33 -6.79 1.23 7.20
N TRP A 34 -6.13 0.70 8.24
CA TRP A 34 -5.06 -0.29 8.09
C TRP A 34 -5.58 -1.66 7.60
N SER A 35 -6.84 -1.99 7.87
CA SER A 35 -7.46 -3.24 7.39
C SER A 35 -7.49 -3.34 5.87
N ASP A 36 -7.51 -2.21 5.18
CA ASP A 36 -7.65 -2.17 3.72
C ASP A 36 -6.39 -2.70 3.01
N LEU A 37 -5.24 -2.70 3.69
CA LEU A 37 -4.04 -3.36 3.18
C LEU A 37 -4.17 -4.89 3.11
N ASP A 38 -5.17 -5.49 3.77
CA ASP A 38 -5.39 -6.93 3.71
C ASP A 38 -5.72 -7.40 2.29
N GLU A 39 -6.34 -6.56 1.46
CA GLU A 39 -6.60 -6.83 0.05
C GLU A 39 -5.32 -7.03 -0.77
N LEU A 40 -4.20 -6.44 -0.33
CA LEU A 40 -2.91 -6.56 -1.00
C LEU A 40 -2.10 -7.76 -0.52
N LYS A 41 -2.50 -8.46 0.55
CA LYS A 41 -1.77 -9.62 1.08
C LYS A 41 -1.74 -10.82 0.14
N ALA A 42 -2.67 -10.90 -0.81
CA ALA A 42 -2.71 -11.92 -1.83
C ALA A 42 -1.64 -11.71 -2.93
N ALA A 43 -1.20 -10.46 -3.13
CA ALA A 43 -0.15 -10.11 -4.07
C ALA A 43 1.23 -10.44 -3.50
N LYS A 44 1.66 -11.71 -3.61
CA LYS A 44 2.94 -12.17 -3.06
C LYS A 44 4.16 -11.57 -3.77
N SER A 45 3.98 -11.14 -5.01
CA SER A 45 5.01 -10.47 -5.81
C SER A 45 5.06 -8.96 -5.56
N LEU A 46 4.28 -8.40 -4.62
CA LEU A 46 4.22 -6.96 -4.37
C LEU A 46 5.52 -6.46 -3.73
N GLU A 47 6.26 -5.64 -4.47
CA GLU A 47 7.56 -5.11 -4.05
C GLU A 47 7.50 -3.61 -3.71
N THR A 48 6.63 -2.85 -4.37
CA THR A 48 6.62 -1.38 -4.24
C THR A 48 5.22 -0.86 -3.95
N VAL A 49 5.11 0.01 -2.95
CA VAL A 49 3.87 0.73 -2.63
C VAL A 49 4.09 2.23 -2.51
N TYR A 50 3.17 3.01 -3.06
CA TYR A 50 3.06 4.45 -2.84
C TYR A 50 1.73 4.73 -2.16
N LEU A 51 1.77 5.05 -0.87
CA LEU A 51 0.60 5.39 -0.05
C LEU A 51 0.72 6.80 0.56
N GLU A 52 1.74 7.57 0.17
CA GLU A 52 1.92 8.95 0.60
C GLU A 52 0.70 9.84 0.33
N ARG A 53 0.55 10.89 1.15
CA ARG A 53 -0.56 11.85 1.09
C ARG A 53 -1.94 11.21 1.30
N ASN A 54 -1.99 10.03 1.95
CA ASN A 54 -3.21 9.47 2.56
C ASN A 54 -3.26 9.78 4.07
N PRO A 55 -4.46 9.91 4.67
CA PRO A 55 -4.64 10.09 6.11
C PRO A 55 -3.82 9.14 7.00
N LEU A 56 -3.73 7.86 6.64
CA LEU A 56 -2.98 6.85 7.39
C LEU A 56 -1.46 7.12 7.47
N GLN A 57 -0.90 7.95 6.58
CA GLN A 57 0.51 8.36 6.62
C GLN A 57 0.85 9.16 7.88
N LYS A 58 -0.13 9.79 8.53
CA LYS A 58 0.07 10.55 9.77
C LYS A 58 0.44 9.68 10.97
N ASP A 59 0.26 8.36 10.88
CA ASP A 59 0.63 7.43 11.93
C ASP A 59 2.17 7.41 12.10
N PRO A 60 2.71 7.66 13.30
CA PRO A 60 4.15 7.59 13.55
C PRO A 60 4.77 6.22 13.22
N GLN A 61 3.97 5.15 13.24
CA GLN A 61 4.37 3.79 12.92
C GLN A 61 4.09 3.41 11.46
N TYR A 62 3.74 4.36 10.60
CA TYR A 62 3.30 4.16 9.22
C TYR A 62 4.13 3.13 8.44
N ARG A 63 5.44 3.36 8.30
CA ARG A 63 6.33 2.45 7.57
C ARG A 63 6.42 1.07 8.22
N ARG A 64 6.48 1.01 9.55
CA ARG A 64 6.53 -0.25 10.31
C ARG A 64 5.26 -1.07 10.11
N LYS A 65 4.09 -0.43 10.16
CA LYS A 65 2.80 -1.10 9.96
C LYS A 65 2.65 -1.60 8.52
N ILE A 66 3.09 -0.84 7.51
CA ILE A 66 3.13 -1.33 6.12
C ILE A 66 4.01 -2.58 6.01
N MET A 67 5.22 -2.57 6.57
CA MET A 67 6.12 -3.73 6.52
C MET A 67 5.53 -4.97 7.24
N LEU A 68 4.79 -4.77 8.33
CA LEU A 68 4.11 -5.86 9.03
C LEU A 68 2.90 -6.39 8.25
N ALA A 69 2.14 -5.51 7.58
CA ALA A 69 0.98 -5.90 6.79
C ALA A 69 1.38 -6.57 5.46
N LEU A 70 2.43 -6.05 4.82
CA LEU A 70 2.90 -6.40 3.48
C LEU A 70 4.40 -6.76 3.52
N PRO A 71 4.75 -7.97 4.01
CA PRO A 71 6.15 -8.34 4.25
C PRO A 71 7.01 -8.53 2.98
N SER A 72 6.39 -8.62 1.80
CA SER A 72 7.10 -8.70 0.52
C SER A 72 7.62 -7.34 0.02
N VAL A 73 7.08 -6.24 0.55
CA VAL A 73 7.38 -4.88 0.08
C VAL A 73 8.81 -4.48 0.44
N ARG A 74 9.55 -4.02 -0.56
CA ARG A 74 10.94 -3.56 -0.49
C ARG A 74 11.07 -2.05 -0.60
N GLN A 75 10.06 -1.37 -1.13
CA GLN A 75 10.07 0.08 -1.31
C GLN A 75 8.71 0.69 -0.91
N ILE A 76 8.78 1.74 -0.07
CA ILE A 76 7.62 2.49 0.42
C ILE A 76 7.87 3.96 0.15
N ASP A 77 6.98 4.61 -0.62
CA ASP A 77 7.01 6.04 -0.96
C ASP A 77 8.40 6.48 -1.45
N ALA A 78 8.83 5.89 -2.58
CA ALA A 78 10.14 6.07 -3.19
C ALA A 78 11.37 5.65 -2.34
N THR A 79 11.20 5.23 -1.07
CA THR A 79 12.30 4.91 -0.17
C THR A 79 12.40 3.41 0.09
N PHE A 80 13.56 2.82 -0.17
CA PHE A 80 13.83 1.41 0.14
C PHE A 80 13.72 1.13 1.63
N VAL A 81 13.11 0.00 1.99
CA VAL A 81 13.09 -0.52 3.35
C VAL A 81 13.96 -1.77 3.42
N ARG A 82 14.69 -1.89 4.53
CA ARG A 82 15.40 -3.10 4.90
C ARG A 82 14.83 -3.56 6.24
N PHE A 83 14.57 -4.85 6.35
CA PHE A 83 14.26 -5.50 7.61
C PHE A 83 15.47 -5.46 8.55
#